data_AF-A0A317HBB2-F1
#
_entry.id   AF-A0A317HBB2-F1
#
_cell.length_a   1.000
_cell.length_b   1.000
_cell.length_c   1.000
_cell.angle_alpha   90.00
_cell.angle_beta   90.00
_cell.angle_gamma   90.00
#
_symmetry.space_group_name_H-M   'P 1'
#
loop_
_entity.id
_entity.type
_entity.pdbx_description
1 polymer ?
#
loop_
_entity_poly.entity_id
_entity_poly.type
_entity_poly.pdbx_seq_one_letter_code
_entity_poly.pdbx_strand_id
1 'polypeptide(L)'
;MDPSKLYVNFGFWDVVRDTEQRPPGYFNRLVERKVQEFGGIKSLYSDSFYPPDEFWRTYNGDAYRALKRKYDPKGAFKDLYQKCVQRQ
;
A
#
# COMPACT_ATOMS: atom_id res chain seq x y z
N MET A 1 10.55 -7.89 -10.70
CA MET A 1 11.40 -6.69 -10.88
C MET A 1 12.42 -7.01 -11.94
N ASP A 2 12.86 -6.02 -12.70
CA ASP A 2 13.79 -6.20 -13.81
C ASP A 2 15.23 -6.05 -13.27
N PRO A 3 16.09 -7.08 -13.39
CA PRO A 3 17.45 -7.01 -12.83
C PRO A 3 18.33 -5.96 -13.53
N SER A 4 17.94 -5.46 -14.70
CA SER A 4 18.66 -4.41 -15.44
C SER A 4 18.29 -2.98 -15.02
N LYS A 5 17.26 -2.81 -14.18
CA LYS A 5 16.80 -1.50 -13.71
C LYS A 5 17.36 -1.19 -12.34
N LEU A 6 17.77 0.07 -12.15
CA LEU A 6 18.10 0.59 -10.83
C LEU A 6 16.80 0.88 -10.05
N TYR A 7 16.77 0.39 -8.81
CA TYR A 7 15.70 0.69 -7.86
C TYR A 7 16.30 1.38 -6.64
N VAL A 8 15.57 2.34 -6.08
CA VAL A 8 15.91 2.99 -4.82
C VAL A 8 14.86 2.60 -3.79
N ASN A 9 15.32 2.11 -2.64
CA ASN A 9 14.48 1.92 -1.47
C ASN A 9 14.84 2.98 -0.43
N PHE A 10 13.83 3.66 0.09
CA PHE A 10 13.98 4.68 1.12
C PHE A 10 12.80 4.63 2.09
N GLY A 11 13.01 5.15 3.28
CA GLY A 11 12.00 5.22 4.32
C GLY A 11 12.10 6.53 5.09
N PHE A 12 10.97 6.95 5.63
CA PHE A 12 10.89 8.09 6.55
C PHE A 12 10.82 7.53 7.96
N TRP A 13 11.68 8.02 8.83
CA TRP A 13 11.67 7.72 10.26
C TRP A 13 11.31 9.02 10.98
N ASP A 14 10.43 8.92 11.98
CA ASP A 14 9.86 10.03 12.77
C ASP A 14 8.55 10.65 12.22
N VAL A 15 7.91 11.47 13.05
CA VAL A 15 6.65 12.17 12.79
C VAL A 15 6.89 13.61 12.34
N VAL A 16 6.06 14.10 11.43
CA VAL A 16 6.04 15.52 11.09
C VAL A 16 5.20 16.26 12.13
N ARG A 17 5.84 17.14 12.91
CA ARG A 17 5.12 18.08 13.78
C ARG A 17 4.59 19.21 12.91
N ASP A 18 3.28 19.22 12.72
CA ASP A 18 2.58 20.24 11.96
C ASP A 18 1.65 21.03 12.87
N THR A 19 1.64 22.35 12.72
CA THR A 19 0.73 23.25 13.45
C THR A 19 -0.62 23.39 12.74
N GLU A 20 -0.70 23.01 11.46
CA GLU A 20 -1.95 23.02 10.69
C GLU A 20 -2.75 21.73 10.91
N GLN A 21 -4.06 21.85 11.09
CA GLN A 21 -4.92 20.68 11.21
C GLN A 21 -5.09 20.02 9.83
N ARG A 22 -4.48 18.84 9.65
CA ARG A 22 -4.55 18.07 8.42
C ARG A 22 -5.45 16.84 8.56
N PRO A 23 -6.05 16.35 7.46
CA PRO A 23 -6.76 15.09 7.49
C PRO A 23 -5.81 13.92 7.83
N PRO A 24 -6.32 12.83 8.42
CA PRO A 24 -5.51 11.64 8.72
C PRO A 24 -4.74 11.12 7.51
N GLY A 25 -3.46 10.82 7.73
CA GLY A 25 -2.60 10.27 6.68
C GLY A 25 -2.18 11.26 5.61
N TYR A 26 -2.38 12.58 5.78
CA TYR A 26 -2.03 13.58 4.76
C TYR A 26 -0.64 13.36 4.14
N PHE A 27 0.42 13.28 4.96
CA PHE A 27 1.78 13.09 4.45
C PHE A 27 1.98 11.72 3.81
N ASN A 28 1.36 10.66 4.35
CA ASN A 28 1.38 9.34 3.72
C ASN A 28 0.75 9.39 2.33
N ARG A 29 -0.39 10.06 2.16
CA ARG A 29 -1.06 10.25 0.88
C ARG A 29 -0.17 11.04 -0.11
N LEU A 30 0.57 12.05 0.36
CA LEU A 30 1.54 12.77 -0.47
C LEU A 30 2.65 11.85 -0.99
N VAL A 31 3.25 11.06 -0.09
CA VAL A 31 4.29 10.09 -0.43
C VAL A 31 3.76 9.03 -1.39
N GLU A 32 2.58 8.46 -1.12
CA GLU A 32 1.93 7.46 -1.95
C GLU A 32 1.70 7.94 -3.38
N ARG A 33 1.16 9.16 -3.56
CA ARG A 33 0.99 9.76 -4.88
C ARG A 33 2.33 9.94 -5.60
N LYS A 34 3.36 10.42 -4.90
CA LYS A 34 4.68 10.63 -5.51
C LYS A 34 5.35 9.32 -5.90
N VAL A 35 5.22 8.28 -5.07
CA VAL A 35 5.70 6.92 -5.39
C VAL A 35 5.02 6.37 -6.63
N GLN A 36 3.70 6.54 -6.75
CA GLN A 36 2.94 6.11 -7.93
C GLN A 36 3.32 6.87 -9.20
N GLU A 37 3.56 8.18 -9.11
CA GLU A 37 4.02 9.01 -10.23
C GLU A 37 5.34 8.47 -10.83
N PHE A 38 6.22 7.93 -9.99
CA PHE A 38 7.46 7.27 -10.42
C PHE A 38 7.28 5.79 -10.80
N GLY A 39 6.05 5.27 -10.82
CA GLY A 39 5.78 3.85 -11.07
C GLY A 39 6.33 2.91 -9.99
N GLY A 40 6.61 3.45 -8.80
CA GLY A 40 7.08 2.71 -7.65
C GLY A 40 5.94 2.05 -6.87
N ILE A 41 6.30 1.33 -5.82
CA ILE A 41 5.36 0.72 -4.88
C ILE A 41 5.75 1.07 -3.45
N LYS A 42 4.74 1.19 -2.58
CA LYS A 42 4.96 1.36 -1.13
C LYS A 42 4.97 -0.01 -0.46
N SER A 43 5.86 -0.22 0.49
CA SER A 43 5.82 -1.42 1.33
C SER A 43 4.66 -1.32 2.32
N LEU A 44 3.86 -2.39 2.44
CA LEU A 44 2.60 -2.42 3.20
C LEU A 44 2.75 -2.63 4.72
N TYR A 45 3.89 -2.26 5.30
CA TYR A 45 4.12 -2.38 6.75
C TYR A 45 3.73 -1.11 7.52
N SER A 46 3.52 0.00 6.82
CA SER A 46 3.08 1.29 7.37
C SER A 46 1.67 1.63 6.90
N ASP A 47 1.06 2.65 7.54
CA ASP A 47 -0.27 3.16 7.20
C ASP A 47 -0.41 3.38 5.69
N SER A 48 -1.39 2.74 5.06
CA SER A 48 -1.64 2.87 3.63
C SER A 48 -3.02 3.49 3.40
N PHE A 49 -3.12 4.43 2.45
CA PHE A 49 -4.35 5.21 2.24
C PHE A 49 -4.91 5.14 0.81
N TYR A 50 -4.47 4.15 0.02
CA TYR A 50 -4.90 3.91 -1.34
C TYR A 50 -6.39 3.61 -1.45
N PRO A 51 -7.10 4.15 -2.45
CA PRO A 51 -8.40 3.65 -2.88
C PRO A 51 -8.34 2.15 -3.24
N PRO A 52 -9.45 1.39 -3.10
CA PRO A 52 -9.45 -0.05 -3.31
C PRO A 52 -9.01 -0.48 -4.72
N ASP A 53 -9.54 0.19 -5.74
CA ASP A 53 -9.23 -0.06 -7.15
C ASP A 53 -7.73 0.17 -7.43
N GLU A 54 -7.19 1.27 -6.93
CA GLU A 54 -5.79 1.60 -7.07
C GLU A 54 -4.87 0.63 -6.33
N PHE A 55 -5.25 0.23 -5.12
CA PHE A 55 -4.53 -0.76 -4.34
C PHE A 55 -4.43 -2.09 -5.09
N TRP A 56 -5.56 -2.63 -5.56
CA TRP A 56 -5.56 -3.91 -6.25
C TRP A 56 -4.86 -3.87 -7.60
N ARG A 57 -4.87 -2.73 -8.29
CA ARG A 57 -4.05 -2.52 -9.50
C ARG A 57 -2.56 -2.53 -9.17
N THR A 58 -2.15 -1.88 -8.09
CA THR A 58 -0.74 -1.75 -7.69
C THR A 58 -0.15 -3.06 -7.16
N TYR A 59 -0.91 -3.82 -6.36
CA TYR A 59 -0.44 -5.03 -5.68
C TYR A 59 -0.92 -6.34 -6.31
N ASN A 60 -1.28 -6.31 -7.60
CA ASN A 60 -1.67 -7.48 -8.39
C ASN A 60 -2.80 -8.29 -7.75
N GLY A 61 -3.98 -7.69 -7.67
CA GLY A 61 -5.16 -8.29 -7.04
C GLY A 61 -5.60 -9.63 -7.65
N ASP A 62 -5.35 -9.87 -8.93
CA ASP A 62 -5.73 -11.15 -9.56
C ASP A 62 -4.88 -12.31 -9.05
N ALA A 63 -3.56 -12.13 -8.99
CA ALA A 63 -2.66 -13.12 -8.40
C ALA A 63 -3.00 -13.36 -6.93
N TYR A 64 -3.25 -12.28 -6.17
CA TYR A 64 -3.67 -12.38 -4.78
C TYR A 64 -4.97 -13.19 -4.62
N ARG A 65 -6.02 -12.86 -5.40
CA ARG A 65 -7.32 -13.54 -5.32
C ARG A 65 -7.22 -15.02 -5.69
N ALA A 66 -6.37 -15.39 -6.65
CA ALA A 66 -6.11 -16.78 -6.98
C ALA A 66 -5.53 -17.56 -5.79
N LEU A 67 -4.53 -16.98 -5.11
CA LEU A 67 -3.95 -17.57 -3.90
C LEU A 67 -4.97 -17.64 -2.75
N LYS A 68 -5.74 -16.56 -2.53
CA LYS A 68 -6.77 -16.50 -1.49
C LYS A 68 -7.81 -17.60 -1.67
N ARG A 69 -8.30 -17.84 -2.90
CA ARG A 69 -9.23 -18.95 -3.18
C ARG A 69 -8.62 -20.32 -2.93
N LYS A 70 -7.34 -20.51 -3.27
CA LYS A 70 -6.66 -21.80 -3.08
C LYS A 70 -6.45 -22.15 -1.60
N TYR A 71 -6.05 -21.16 -0.79
CA TYR A 71 -5.59 -21.38 0.58
C TYR A 71 -6.59 -20.97 1.66
N ASP A 72 -7.56 -20.12 1.34
CA ASP A 72 -8.63 -19.68 2.24
C ASP A 72 -9.96 -19.52 1.48
N PRO A 73 -10.49 -20.62 0.88
CA PRO A 73 -11.70 -20.58 0.05
C PRO A 73 -12.95 -20.14 0.81
N LYS A 74 -12.96 -20.32 2.14
CA LYS A 74 -14.07 -19.92 3.02
C LYS A 74 -13.94 -18.48 3.53
N GLY A 75 -12.85 -17.79 3.22
CA GLY A 75 -12.63 -16.41 3.64
C GLY A 75 -12.52 -16.24 5.16
N ALA A 76 -11.92 -17.21 5.86
CA ALA A 76 -11.78 -17.17 7.32
C ALA A 76 -10.88 -16.00 7.78
N PHE A 77 -9.91 -15.61 6.95
CA PHE A 77 -9.03 -14.48 7.24
C PHE A 77 -9.42 -13.26 6.40
N LYS A 78 -9.09 -12.07 6.91
CA LYS A 78 -9.18 -10.82 6.14
C LYS A 78 -8.32 -10.86 4.88
N ASP A 79 -8.74 -10.11 3.87
CA ASP A 79 -7.95 -9.89 2.67
C ASP A 79 -6.79 -8.90 2.92
N LEU A 80 -5.96 -8.69 1.90
CA LEU A 80 -4.79 -7.81 2.01
C LEU A 80 -5.19 -6.33 2.20
N TYR A 81 -6.26 -5.87 1.54
CA TYR A 81 -6.73 -4.49 1.64
C TYR A 81 -7.31 -4.19 3.02
N GLN A 82 -8.11 -5.11 3.55
CA GLN A 82 -8.67 -5.04 4.90
C GLN A 82 -7.57 -4.92 5.96
N LYS A 83 -6.49 -5.69 5.80
CA LYS A 83 -5.33 -5.67 6.72
C LYS A 83 -4.52 -4.38 6.61
N CYS A 84 -4.19 -3.96 5.39
CA CYS A 84 -3.18 -2.92 5.17
C CYS A 84 -3.74 -1.49 5.06
N VAL A 85 -5.01 -1.34 4.62
CA VAL A 85 -5.63 -0.03 4.39
C VAL A 85 -6.74 0.24 5.39
N GLN A 86 -7.67 -0.71 5.56
CA GLN A 86 -8.77 -0.54 6.52
C GLN A 86 -8.36 -0.80 7.97
N ARG A 87 -7.20 -1.44 8.18
CA ARG A 87 -6.63 -1.79 9.49
C ARG A 87 -7.65 -2.57 10.35
N GLN A 88 -8.38 -3.46 9.71
CA GLN A 88 -9.39 -4.28 10.37
C GLN A 88 -8.76 -5.44 11.09
#